data_AF-A0A5C1A314-F1
#
_entry.id   AF-A0A5C1A314-F1
#
_cell.length_a   1.000
_cell.length_b   1.000
_cell.length_c   1.000
_cell.angle_alpha   90.00
_cell.angle_beta   90.00
_cell.angle_gamma   90.00
#
_symmetry.space_group_name_H-M   'P 1'
#
loop_
_entity.id
_entity.type
_entity.pdbx_description
1 polymer ?
#
loop_
_entity_poly.entity_id
_entity_poly.type
_entity_poly.pdbx_seq_one_letter_code
_entity_poly.pdbx_strand_id
1 'polypeptide(L)'
;MPIRSSVASVNRASQHNRGGSFMERRNNMRLSCPHCGEFARIRKSQQLTPVYREATVECQNPDCGWRGKMALEMTQTLTFSQQPNPEIRLPMSPRLRDSIRDQLMVQ
;
A
#
# COMPACT_ATOMS: atom_id res chain seq x y z
N MET A 1 -10.55 -56.94 -50.08
CA MET A 1 -10.50 -56.96 -48.60
C MET A 1 -10.41 -55.52 -48.09
N PRO A 2 -11.52 -54.92 -47.61
CA PRO A 2 -11.52 -53.65 -46.90
C PRO A 2 -11.80 -53.92 -45.41
N ILE A 3 -10.87 -53.61 -44.51
CA ILE A 3 -11.15 -53.69 -43.07
C ILE A 3 -11.35 -52.28 -42.55
N ARG A 4 -12.63 -51.96 -42.32
CA ARG A 4 -13.12 -50.89 -41.45
C ARG A 4 -12.57 -51.09 -40.04
N SER A 5 -12.12 -50.02 -39.41
CA SER A 5 -12.09 -49.72 -37.95
C SER A 5 -11.42 -48.34 -37.85
N SER A 6 -11.82 -47.35 -37.06
CA SER A 6 -12.48 -47.41 -35.77
C SER A 6 -12.94 -45.98 -35.42
N VAL A 7 -14.17 -45.89 -34.93
CA VAL A 7 -14.76 -44.90 -34.01
C VAL A 7 -14.25 -43.45 -33.95
N ALA A 8 -15.20 -42.55 -34.19
CA ALA A 8 -15.26 -41.20 -33.67
C ALA A 8 -15.04 -41.19 -32.14
N SER A 9 -14.01 -40.45 -31.69
CA SER A 9 -13.76 -40.18 -30.28
C SER A 9 -14.25 -38.76 -29.93
N VAL A 10 -15.42 -38.75 -29.31
CA VAL A 10 -15.88 -37.87 -28.21
C VAL A 10 -14.95 -36.74 -27.74
N ASN A 11 -15.50 -35.52 -27.84
CA ASN A 11 -15.49 -34.40 -26.87
C ASN A 11 -14.46 -34.40 -25.73
N ARG A 12 -13.73 -33.29 -25.61
CA ARG A 12 -13.73 -32.50 -24.36
C ARG A 12 -13.24 -31.07 -24.59
N ALA A 13 -14.17 -30.13 -24.47
CA ALA A 13 -13.88 -28.76 -24.10
C ALA A 13 -13.05 -28.76 -22.82
N SER A 14 -11.94 -28.03 -22.82
CA SER A 14 -11.31 -27.61 -21.57
C SER A 14 -10.62 -26.28 -21.79
N GLN A 15 -11.48 -25.26 -21.91
CA GLN A 15 -11.11 -23.86 -21.66
C GLN A 15 -10.44 -23.79 -20.28
N HIS A 16 -9.12 -23.79 -20.25
CA HIS A 16 -8.37 -23.45 -19.05
C HIS A 16 -8.32 -21.93 -18.95
N ASN A 17 -9.44 -21.33 -18.61
CA ASN A 17 -9.49 -19.95 -18.14
C ASN A 17 -8.99 -19.96 -16.68
N ARG A 18 -7.66 -20.02 -16.50
CA ARG A 18 -7.05 -19.86 -15.18
C ARG A 18 -7.25 -18.40 -14.79
N GLY A 19 -8.17 -18.18 -13.86
CA GLY A 19 -8.49 -16.86 -13.31
C GLY A 19 -7.23 -16.07 -13.00
N GLY A 20 -7.17 -14.86 -13.56
CA GLY A 20 -6.14 -13.88 -13.22
C GLY A 20 -6.25 -13.58 -11.73
N SER A 21 -5.26 -14.03 -10.97
CA SER A 21 -5.08 -13.61 -9.59
C SER A 21 -4.86 -12.09 -9.59
N PHE A 22 -5.83 -11.36 -9.04
CA PHE A 22 -5.71 -9.96 -8.72
C PHE A 22 -4.64 -9.85 -7.60
N MET A 23 -3.36 -9.82 -7.98
CA MET A 23 -2.26 -9.57 -7.05
C MET A 23 -2.37 -8.12 -6.59
N GLU A 24 -3.00 -7.94 -5.42
CA GLU A 24 -2.97 -6.71 -4.63
C GLU A 24 -1.51 -6.23 -4.55
N ARG A 25 -1.19 -5.14 -5.26
CA ARG A 25 0.14 -4.54 -5.20
C ARG A 25 0.32 -3.94 -3.81
N ARG A 26 0.92 -4.70 -2.89
CA ARG A 26 1.32 -4.18 -1.58
C ARG A 26 2.39 -3.11 -1.81
N ASN A 27 1.98 -1.85 -1.73
CA ASN A 27 2.89 -0.72 -1.79
C ASN A 27 3.54 -0.56 -0.41
N ASN A 28 4.53 -1.41 -0.12
CA ASN A 28 5.30 -1.29 1.11
C ASN A 28 6.17 -0.05 1.04
N MET A 29 6.04 0.84 2.03
CA MET A 29 6.96 1.96 2.21
C MET A 29 8.38 1.44 2.34
N ARG A 30 9.25 1.82 1.39
CA ARG A 30 10.68 1.51 1.39
C ARG A 30 11.44 2.75 1.84
N LEU A 31 12.24 2.61 2.90
CA LEU A 31 13.10 3.68 3.38
C LEU A 31 14.45 3.57 2.68
N SER A 32 14.86 4.60 1.95
CA SER A 32 16.18 4.64 1.31
C SER A 32 17.19 5.33 2.21
N CYS A 33 18.40 4.78 2.30
CA CYS A 33 19.50 5.39 3.03
C CYS A 33 19.92 6.70 2.32
N PRO A 34 20.07 7.82 3.05
CA PRO A 34 20.47 9.09 2.44
C PRO A 34 21.93 9.14 1.99
N HIS A 35 22.76 8.15 2.37
CA HIS A 35 24.20 8.13 2.04
C HIS A 35 24.53 7.25 0.83
N CYS A 36 23.97 6.04 0.77
CA CYS A 36 24.29 5.08 -0.29
C CYS A 36 23.10 4.65 -1.15
N GLY A 37 21.88 5.14 -0.84
CA GLY A 37 20.66 4.77 -1.57
C GLY A 37 20.10 3.38 -1.25
N GLU A 38 20.89 2.50 -0.64
CA GLU A 38 20.45 1.16 -0.23
C GLU A 38 19.32 1.22 0.82
N PHE A 39 18.54 0.15 0.94
CA PHE A 39 17.42 0.13 1.88
C PHE A 39 17.86 0.29 3.34
N ALA A 40 17.13 1.13 4.07
CA ALA A 40 17.18 1.24 5.52
C ALA A 40 15.99 0.49 6.14
N ARG A 41 16.21 -0.12 7.32
CA ARG A 41 15.18 -0.81 8.10
C ARG A 41 14.91 -0.12 9.43
N ILE A 42 13.66 -0.17 9.89
CA ILE A 42 13.28 0.29 11.23
C ILE A 42 13.70 -0.77 12.26
N ARG A 43 14.41 -0.35 13.31
CA ARG A 43 14.81 -1.23 14.42
C ARG A 43 13.94 -1.10 15.65
N LYS A 44 13.53 0.13 15.96
CA LYS A 44 12.66 0.45 17.07
C LYS A 44 11.76 1.59 16.62
N SER A 45 10.48 1.54 16.96
CA SER A 45 9.59 2.67 16.79
C SER A 45 8.78 2.90 18.04
N GLN A 46 8.47 4.16 18.30
CA GLN A 46 7.71 4.60 19.46
C GLN A 46 6.69 5.63 18.99
N GLN A 47 5.44 5.41 19.38
CA GLN A 47 4.38 6.39 19.19
C GLN A 47 4.42 7.38 20.34
N LEU A 48 4.50 8.68 20.02
CA LEU A 48 4.58 9.73 21.04
C LEU A 48 3.24 10.46 21.19
N THR A 49 2.49 10.62 20.10
CA THR A 49 1.11 11.14 20.11
C THR A 49 0.24 10.28 19.19
N PRO A 50 -1.09 10.45 19.19
CA PRO A 50 -1.96 9.75 18.23
C PRO A 50 -1.59 9.99 16.75
N VAL A 51 -0.92 11.11 16.44
CA VAL A 51 -0.59 11.54 15.07
C VAL A 51 0.90 11.54 14.76
N TYR A 52 1.78 11.27 15.73
CA TYR A 52 3.24 11.33 15.57
C TYR A 52 3.96 10.10 16.13
N ARG A 53 4.88 9.56 15.33
CA ARG A 53 5.69 8.39 15.66
C ARG A 53 7.15 8.64 15.29
N GLU A 54 8.07 8.21 16.15
CA GLU A 54 9.50 8.20 15.85
C GLU A 54 10.02 6.79 15.69
N ALA A 55 11.06 6.63 14.86
CA ALA A 55 11.73 5.37 14.65
C ALA A 55 13.25 5.54 14.62
N THR A 56 13.96 4.59 15.21
CA THR A 56 15.39 4.39 14.94
C THR A 56 15.52 3.50 13.71
N VAL A 57 16.23 3.98 12.71
CA VAL A 57 16.47 3.30 11.43
C VAL A 57 17.96 3.00 11.25
N GLU A 58 18.27 1.96 10.50
CA GLU A 58 19.64 1.63 10.11
C GLU A 58 19.72 1.21 8.65
N CYS A 59 20.78 1.62 7.95
CA CYS A 59 21.11 1.14 6.63
C CYS A 59 21.43 -0.36 6.67
N GLN A 60 21.00 -1.09 5.64
CA GLN A 60 21.30 -2.52 5.51
C GLN A 60 22.62 -2.80 4.80
N ASN A 61 23.23 -1.80 4.16
CA ASN A 61 24.59 -1.92 3.64
C ASN A 61 25.60 -1.89 4.82
N PRO A 62 26.31 -2.99 5.11
CA PRO A 62 27.26 -3.06 6.21
C PRO A 62 28.44 -2.09 6.04
N ASP A 63 28.82 -1.77 4.81
CA ASP A 63 29.93 -0.83 4.52
C ASP A 63 29.51 0.63 4.75
N CYS A 64 28.21 0.93 4.63
CA CYS A 64 27.66 2.26 4.89
C CYS A 64 27.54 2.54 6.40
N GLY A 65 27.01 1.58 7.16
CA GLY A 65 26.90 1.67 8.63
C GLY A 65 25.96 2.75 9.17
N TRP A 66 25.25 3.51 8.30
CA TRP A 66 24.42 4.63 8.75
C TRP A 66 23.29 4.19 9.67
N ARG A 67 23.08 4.96 10.74
CA ARG A 67 21.92 4.84 11.65
C ARG A 67 21.35 6.23 11.91
N GLY A 68 20.04 6.33 12.02
CA GLY A 68 19.37 7.60 12.16
C GLY A 68 18.04 7.53 12.87
N LYS A 69 17.42 8.70 13.01
CA LYS A 69 16.04 8.86 13.46
C LYS A 69 15.16 9.21 12.28
N MET A 70 13.95 8.67 12.27
CA MET A 70 12.88 8.98 11.34
C MET A 70 11.67 9.42 12.16
N ALA A 71 10.97 10.44 11.66
CA ALA A 71 9.67 10.87 12.17
C ALA A 71 8.59 10.57 11.14
N LEU A 72 7.43 10.09 11.59
CA LEU A 72 6.24 9.89 10.79
C LEU A 72 5.09 10.65 11.44
N GLU A 73 4.48 11.57 10.68
CA GLU A 73 3.40 12.42 11.14
C GLU A 73 2.18 12.29 10.22
N MET A 74 1.00 12.17 10.80
CA MET A 74 -0.26 12.36 10.06
C MET A 74 -0.51 13.86 9.91
N THR A 75 -0.39 14.38 8.70
CA THR A 75 -0.40 15.83 8.47
C THR A 75 -1.76 16.38 8.05
N GLN A 76 -2.58 15.57 7.38
CA GLN A 76 -3.86 16.01 6.79
C GLN A 76 -4.89 14.88 6.72
N THR A 77 -6.16 15.25 6.79
CA THR A 77 -7.29 14.36 6.51
C THR A 77 -7.58 14.35 5.00
N LEU A 78 -7.47 13.17 4.39
CA LEU A 78 -7.84 12.96 2.98
C LEU A 78 -9.30 12.54 2.81
N THR A 79 -9.82 11.76 3.76
CA THR A 79 -11.21 11.31 3.86
C THR A 79 -11.58 11.27 5.35
N PHE A 80 -12.83 11.60 5.69
CA PHE A 80 -13.29 11.51 7.07
C PHE A 80 -13.35 10.06 7.57
N SER A 81 -13.06 9.88 8.85
CA SER A 81 -13.27 8.60 9.53
C SER A 81 -14.76 8.39 9.80
N GLN A 82 -15.23 7.15 9.62
CA GLN A 82 -16.57 6.75 10.07
C GLN A 82 -16.63 6.56 11.60
N GLN A 83 -15.49 6.59 12.27
CA GLN A 83 -15.33 6.53 13.73
C GLN A 83 -14.30 7.60 14.16
N PRO A 84 -14.70 8.89 14.21
CA PRO A 84 -13.77 9.97 14.53
C PRO A 84 -13.37 9.93 16.02
N ASN A 85 -12.07 10.15 16.29
CA ASN A 85 -11.61 10.51 17.63
C ASN A 85 -11.73 12.03 17.81
N PRO A 86 -12.56 12.55 18.73
CA PRO A 86 -12.80 13.98 18.90
C PRO A 86 -11.57 14.76 19.39
N GLU A 87 -10.57 14.08 19.95
CA GLU A 87 -9.31 14.70 20.40
C GLU A 87 -8.33 14.97 19.25
N ILE A 88 -8.54 14.33 18.08
CA ILE A 88 -7.66 14.49 16.93
C ILE A 88 -8.20 15.59 16.01
N ARG A 89 -7.39 16.63 15.79
CA ARG A 89 -7.68 17.71 14.84
C ARG A 89 -6.58 17.78 13.78
N LEU A 90 -6.89 17.27 12.59
CA LEU A 90 -6.04 17.38 11.40
C LEU A 90 -6.68 18.33 10.38
N PRO A 91 -5.89 19.17 9.69
CA PRO A 91 -6.41 19.98 8.61
C PRO A 91 -6.88 19.09 7.45
N MET A 92 -7.99 19.48 6.80
CA MET A 92 -8.43 18.82 5.58
C MET A 92 -7.43 19.07 4.45
N SER A 93 -7.26 18.09 3.56
CA SER A 93 -6.55 18.32 2.29
C SER A 93 -7.33 19.29 1.38
N PRO A 94 -6.67 20.03 0.47
CA PRO A 94 -7.35 20.89 -0.50
C PRO A 94 -8.44 20.15 -1.27
N ARG A 95 -8.14 18.94 -1.74
CA ARG A 95 -9.08 18.10 -2.51
C ARG A 95 -10.33 17.74 -1.71
N LEU A 96 -10.18 17.42 -0.43
CA LEU A 96 -11.33 17.14 0.45
C LEU A 96 -12.18 18.40 0.65
N ARG A 97 -11.56 19.57 0.84
CA ARG A 97 -12.29 20.84 0.97
C ARG A 97 -13.11 21.17 -0.28
N ASP A 98 -12.53 20.99 -1.46
CA ASP A 98 -13.21 21.26 -2.73
C ASP A 98 -14.40 20.29 -2.92
N SER A 99 -14.20 19.00 -2.65
CA SER A 99 -15.28 18.02 -2.72
C SER A 99 -16.46 18.34 -1.81
N ILE A 100 -16.21 18.83 -0.60
CA ILE A 100 -17.27 19.25 0.33
C ILE A 100 -17.97 20.50 -0.18
N ARG A 101 -17.20 21.48 -0.69
CA ARG A 101 -17.75 22.71 -1.27
C ARG A 101 -18.73 22.39 -2.40
N ASP A 102 -18.33 21.53 -3.33
CA ASP A 102 -19.14 21.16 -4.48
C ASP A 102 -20.45 20.48 -4.05
N GLN A 103 -20.40 19.63 -3.01
CA GLN A 103 -21.60 18.99 -2.45
C GLN A 103 -22.57 19.96 -1.78
N LEU A 104 -22.07 21.05 -1.18
CA LEU A 104 -22.90 22.08 -0.56
C LEU A 104 -23.55 23.01 -1.60
N MET A 105 -22.93 23.19 -2.77
CA MET A 105 -23.45 24.03 -3.86
C MET A 105 -24.59 23.38 -4.66
N VAL A 106 -24.75 22.06 -4.55
CA VAL A 106 -25.78 21.27 -5.27
C VAL A 106 -27.07 21.13 -4.44
N GLN A 107 -27.08 21.62 -3.20
CA GLN A 107 -28.23 21.60 -2.28
C GLN A 107 -28.97 22.93 -2.29
#